data_AF-A0A2T3Z5Z1-F1
#
_entry.id   AF-A0A2T3Z5Z1-F1
#
_cell.length_a   1.000
_cell.length_b   1.000
_cell.length_c   1.000
_cell.angle_alpha   90.00
_cell.angle_beta   90.00
_cell.angle_gamma   90.00
#
_symmetry.space_group_name_H-M   'P 1'
#
loop_
_entity.id
_entity.type
_entity.pdbx_description
1 polymer ?
#
loop_
_entity_poly.entity_id
_entity_poly.type
_entity_poly.pdbx_seq_one_letter_code
_entity_poly.pdbx_strand_id
1 'polypeptide(L)'
;MDEVICVGSTDGRGIKSDFTPNLPQGKRLCVLGERIESSWPPDMLDDDEDPPRKSGTSFATPVAAGVAAMVLDYMWTFKDKKEYKSCIPKLLTRRGMLSVFKQMVEEYPTHDYLVPWQLFSFRVSGDMDEDEDEGTMDIDETGSVEVQEERDPGMGIVQKIVAILRLL
;
A
#
# COMPACT_ATOMS: atom_id res chain seq x y z
N MET A 1 -0.85 -19.39 -18.90
CA MET A 1 -1.67 -18.39 -18.17
C MET A 1 -0.76 -17.56 -17.30
N ASP A 2 -0.47 -16.34 -17.70
CA ASP A 2 0.36 -15.39 -16.93
C ASP A 2 -0.35 -14.02 -16.81
N GLU A 3 -1.68 -14.05 -16.81
CA GLU A 3 -2.55 -12.86 -16.80
C GLU A 3 -3.07 -12.50 -15.40
N VAL A 4 -3.02 -13.44 -14.45
CA VAL A 4 -3.52 -13.26 -13.08
C VAL A 4 -2.39 -13.05 -12.07
N ILE A 5 -2.66 -12.24 -11.04
CA ILE A 5 -1.80 -12.13 -9.87
C ILE A 5 -2.22 -13.23 -8.88
N CYS A 6 -1.33 -14.16 -8.59
CA CYS A 6 -1.55 -15.18 -7.55
C CYS A 6 -1.22 -14.58 -6.18
N VAL A 7 -2.08 -14.82 -5.19
CA VAL A 7 -1.94 -14.26 -3.84
C VAL A 7 -2.01 -15.41 -2.82
N GLY A 8 -0.93 -15.56 -2.05
CA GLY A 8 -0.89 -16.44 -0.87
C GLY A 8 -1.38 -15.74 0.39
N SER A 9 -1.54 -16.52 1.46
CA SER A 9 -1.99 -16.03 2.78
C SER A 9 -0.84 -16.02 3.78
N THR A 10 -0.85 -15.02 4.66
CA THR A 10 -0.05 -14.94 5.89
C THR A 10 -0.92 -14.68 7.10
N ASP A 11 -0.35 -14.90 8.28
CA ASP A 11 -0.88 -14.44 9.56
C ASP A 11 -0.64 -12.93 9.79
N GLY A 12 -1.06 -12.44 10.95
CA GLY A 12 -0.90 -11.04 11.40
C GLY A 12 0.55 -10.61 11.65
N ARG A 13 1.52 -11.53 11.56
CA ARG A 13 2.96 -11.27 11.72
C ARG A 13 3.70 -11.35 10.39
N GLY A 14 2.98 -11.55 9.27
CA GLY A 14 3.59 -11.77 7.96
C GLY A 14 4.20 -13.15 7.80
N ILE A 15 3.91 -14.12 8.67
CA ILE A 15 4.37 -15.50 8.50
C ILE A 15 3.41 -16.21 7.54
N LYS A 16 3.95 -16.90 6.52
CA LYS A 16 3.15 -17.65 5.54
C LYS A 16 2.26 -18.68 6.24
N SER A 17 0.97 -18.65 5.94
CA SER A 17 -0.01 -19.61 6.46
C SER A 17 0.34 -21.05 6.08
N ASP A 18 0.10 -21.99 6.99
CA ASP A 18 0.37 -23.42 6.78
C ASP A 18 -0.43 -24.01 5.60
N PHE A 19 -1.65 -23.51 5.39
CA PHE A 19 -2.50 -23.92 4.28
C PHE A 19 -2.12 -23.27 2.94
N THR A 20 -1.22 -22.28 2.92
CA THR A 20 -0.74 -21.66 1.68
C THR A 20 0.20 -22.64 0.97
N PRO A 21 -0.10 -23.07 -0.27
CA PRO A 21 0.75 -23.96 -1.03
C PRO A 21 2.18 -23.42 -1.22
N ASN A 22 3.10 -24.28 -1.65
CA ASN A 22 4.44 -23.84 -2.00
C ASN A 22 4.39 -22.90 -3.22
N LEU A 23 4.95 -21.70 -3.06
CA LEU A 23 4.91 -20.66 -4.08
C LEU A 23 6.15 -20.75 -4.98
N PRO A 24 5.99 -20.87 -6.30
CA PRO A 24 7.13 -20.91 -7.22
C PRO A 24 7.84 -19.55 -7.24
N GLN A 25 9.12 -19.56 -7.59
CA GLN A 25 9.92 -18.33 -7.68
C GLN A 25 9.29 -17.32 -8.65
N GLY A 26 9.21 -16.06 -8.23
CA GLY A 26 8.58 -14.98 -9.00
C GLY A 26 7.05 -14.92 -8.93
N LYS A 27 6.39 -15.83 -8.20
CA LYS A 27 4.94 -15.79 -7.89
C LYS A 27 4.71 -16.00 -6.39
N ARG A 28 5.42 -15.20 -5.59
CA ARG A 28 5.57 -15.37 -4.14
C ARG A 28 4.78 -14.37 -3.29
N LEU A 29 3.95 -13.54 -3.93
CA LEU A 29 3.17 -12.53 -3.23
C LEU A 29 2.18 -13.17 -2.25
N CYS A 30 2.28 -12.78 -0.99
CA CYS A 30 1.32 -13.07 0.06
C CYS A 30 0.85 -11.79 0.73
N VAL A 31 -0.32 -11.85 1.35
CA VAL A 31 -0.84 -10.79 2.22
C VAL A 31 -1.63 -11.42 3.35
N LEU A 32 -2.01 -10.61 4.35
CA LEU A 32 -2.82 -11.04 5.48
C LEU A 32 -4.09 -11.76 4.97
N GLY A 33 -4.22 -13.02 5.35
CA GLY A 33 -5.37 -13.85 5.00
C GLY A 33 -5.86 -14.71 6.13
N GLU A 34 -5.28 -14.58 7.33
CA GLU A 34 -5.77 -15.26 8.54
C GLU A 34 -6.54 -14.33 9.46
N ARG A 35 -7.60 -14.87 10.05
CA ARG A 35 -8.46 -14.20 11.04
C ARG A 35 -8.97 -12.83 10.55
N ILE A 36 -9.25 -12.75 9.25
CA ILE A 36 -9.88 -11.60 8.61
C ILE A 36 -11.34 -11.55 9.05
N GLU A 37 -11.72 -10.47 9.71
CA GLU A 37 -13.11 -10.15 10.01
C GLU A 37 -13.89 -10.05 8.69
N SER A 38 -14.99 -10.80 8.61
CA SER A 38 -15.74 -10.95 7.38
C SER A 38 -17.20 -10.57 7.60
N SER A 39 -17.76 -9.80 6.68
CA SER A 39 -19.20 -9.56 6.66
C SER A 39 -19.94 -10.87 6.40
N TRP A 40 -21.05 -11.06 7.10
CA TRP A 40 -21.88 -12.24 7.02
C TRP A 40 -23.36 -11.81 6.92
N PRO A 41 -24.23 -12.56 6.23
CA PRO A 41 -25.65 -12.24 6.18
C PRO A 41 -26.21 -12.12 7.60
N PRO A 42 -27.01 -11.08 7.93
CA PRO A 42 -27.54 -10.86 9.27
C PRO A 42 -28.30 -12.06 9.82
N ASP A 43 -29.07 -12.72 8.96
CA ASP A 43 -29.87 -13.90 9.25
C ASP A 43 -29.04 -15.19 9.47
N MET A 44 -27.71 -15.08 9.39
CA MET A 44 -26.77 -16.13 9.78
C MET A 44 -25.82 -15.68 10.91
N LEU A 45 -26.07 -14.52 11.51
CA LEU A 45 -25.38 -14.03 12.71
C LEU A 45 -26.38 -14.08 13.86
N ASP A 46 -25.92 -14.52 15.03
CA ASP A 46 -26.68 -14.29 16.25
C ASP A 46 -26.54 -12.81 16.64
N ASP A 47 -27.61 -12.19 17.17
CA ASP A 47 -27.72 -10.73 17.38
C ASP A 47 -26.60 -10.11 18.25
N ASP A 48 -25.91 -10.93 19.06
CA ASP A 48 -24.84 -10.53 19.97
C ASP A 48 -23.45 -11.08 19.59
N GLU A 49 -23.29 -11.72 18.43
CA GLU A 49 -22.01 -12.29 18.00
C GLU A 49 -21.14 -11.31 17.20
N ASP A 50 -19.85 -11.28 17.53
CA ASP A 50 -18.84 -10.61 16.72
C ASP A 50 -18.84 -11.17 15.29
N PRO A 51 -18.58 -10.34 14.25
CA PRO A 51 -18.49 -10.84 12.89
C PRO A 51 -17.46 -11.97 12.77
N PRO A 52 -17.77 -13.04 12.00
CA PRO A 52 -16.91 -14.20 11.93
C PRO A 52 -15.56 -13.85 11.34
N ARG A 53 -14.49 -14.34 11.97
CA ARG A 53 -13.13 -14.26 11.45
C ARG A 53 -12.80 -15.49 10.62
N LYS A 54 -12.41 -15.30 9.37
CA LYS A 54 -12.07 -16.38 8.44
C LYS A 54 -10.61 -16.34 8.04
N SER A 55 -10.09 -17.52 7.67
CA SER A 55 -8.73 -17.69 7.20
C SER A 55 -8.73 -18.38 5.84
N GLY A 56 -7.89 -17.92 4.92
CA GLY A 56 -7.73 -18.55 3.61
C GLY A 56 -7.08 -17.64 2.57
N THR A 57 -6.52 -18.22 1.52
CA THR A 57 -6.05 -17.46 0.35
C THR A 57 -7.18 -16.73 -0.37
N SER A 58 -8.42 -17.24 -0.27
CA SER A 58 -9.65 -16.57 -0.71
C SER A 58 -9.92 -15.28 0.05
N PHE A 59 -9.40 -15.11 1.28
CA PHE A 59 -9.50 -13.88 2.07
C PHE A 59 -8.29 -12.97 1.89
N ALA A 60 -7.10 -13.53 1.63
CA ALA A 60 -5.92 -12.75 1.23
C ALA A 60 -6.12 -12.05 -0.14
N THR A 61 -6.75 -12.74 -1.09
CA THR A 61 -6.98 -12.21 -2.45
C THR A 61 -7.72 -10.86 -2.48
N PRO A 62 -8.89 -10.69 -1.83
CA PRO A 62 -9.57 -9.39 -1.81
C PRO A 62 -8.78 -8.31 -1.08
N VAL A 63 -7.94 -8.65 -0.10
CA VAL A 63 -7.04 -7.68 0.55
C VAL A 63 -6.02 -7.14 -0.45
N ALA A 64 -5.34 -8.01 -1.21
CA ALA A 64 -4.41 -7.58 -2.26
C ALA A 64 -5.12 -6.78 -3.38
N ALA A 65 -6.35 -7.18 -3.75
CA ALA A 65 -7.15 -6.43 -4.71
C ALA A 65 -7.52 -5.03 -4.20
N GLY A 66 -7.85 -4.90 -2.90
CA GLY A 66 -8.07 -3.61 -2.25
C GLY A 66 -6.83 -2.71 -2.29
N VAL A 67 -5.64 -3.28 -2.07
CA VAL A 67 -4.38 -2.52 -2.19
C VAL A 67 -4.13 -2.07 -3.64
N ALA A 68 -4.37 -2.93 -4.63
CA ALA A 68 -4.32 -2.51 -6.04
C ALA A 68 -5.32 -1.38 -6.35
N ALA A 69 -6.54 -1.47 -5.81
CA ALA A 69 -7.56 -0.45 -5.96
C ALA A 69 -7.10 0.89 -5.36
N MET A 70 -6.49 0.88 -4.17
CA MET A 70 -5.92 2.09 -3.56
C MET A 70 -4.84 2.72 -4.45
N VAL A 71 -3.95 1.93 -5.06
CA VAL A 71 -2.95 2.44 -6.01
C VAL A 71 -3.63 3.10 -7.22
N LEU A 72 -4.64 2.45 -7.79
CA LEU A 72 -5.35 2.97 -8.96
C LEU A 72 -6.13 4.25 -8.65
N ASP A 73 -6.85 4.28 -7.53
CA ASP A 73 -7.62 5.43 -7.07
C ASP A 73 -6.69 6.62 -6.77
N TYR A 74 -5.56 6.34 -6.11
CA TYR A 74 -4.54 7.34 -5.88
C TYR A 74 -4.00 7.93 -7.18
N MET A 75 -3.65 7.09 -8.16
CA MET A 75 -3.20 7.55 -9.48
C MET A 75 -4.28 8.32 -10.24
N TRP A 76 -5.55 7.97 -10.05
CA TRP A 76 -6.69 8.63 -10.69
C TRP A 76 -6.83 10.11 -10.32
N THR A 77 -6.40 10.50 -9.11
CA THR A 77 -6.36 11.92 -8.71
C THR A 77 -5.49 12.79 -9.64
N PHE A 78 -4.58 12.17 -10.40
CA PHE A 78 -3.68 12.83 -11.35
C PHE A 78 -4.10 12.62 -12.82
N LYS A 79 -5.34 12.20 -13.10
CA LYS A 79 -5.80 11.81 -14.45
C LYS A 79 -5.55 12.84 -15.56
N ASP A 80 -5.53 14.12 -15.22
CA ASP A 80 -5.32 15.22 -16.17
C ASP A 80 -3.83 15.46 -16.48
N LYS A 81 -2.92 14.94 -15.65
CA LYS A 81 -1.47 15.06 -15.80
C LYS A 81 -0.95 14.13 -16.90
N LYS A 82 0.14 14.55 -17.56
CA LYS A 82 0.77 13.79 -18.66
C LYS A 82 1.38 12.49 -18.15
N GLU A 83 1.94 12.52 -16.95
CA GLU A 83 2.54 11.41 -16.23
C GLU A 83 1.55 10.26 -16.12
N TYR A 84 0.35 10.52 -15.60
CA TYR A 84 -0.73 9.55 -15.50
C TYR A 84 -1.06 8.92 -16.85
N LYS A 85 -1.33 9.73 -17.87
CA LYS A 85 -1.72 9.26 -19.21
C LYS A 85 -0.64 8.35 -19.83
N SER A 86 0.63 8.64 -19.56
CA SER A 86 1.75 7.84 -20.04
C SER A 86 1.94 6.51 -19.31
N CYS A 87 1.58 6.44 -18.01
CA CYS A 87 1.87 5.28 -17.18
C CYS A 87 0.65 4.36 -16.95
N ILE A 88 -0.58 4.88 -17.04
CA ILE A 88 -1.79 4.11 -16.73
C ILE A 88 -1.93 2.83 -17.57
N PRO A 89 -1.64 2.78 -18.89
CA PRO A 89 -1.77 1.53 -19.65
C PRO A 89 -0.81 0.46 -19.15
N LYS A 90 0.38 0.85 -18.66
CA LYS A 90 1.36 -0.08 -18.08
C LYS A 90 0.92 -0.53 -16.69
N LEU A 91 0.44 0.39 -15.85
CA LEU A 91 -0.03 0.10 -14.50
C LEU A 91 -1.14 -0.97 -14.48
N LEU A 92 -2.07 -0.88 -15.45
CA LEU A 92 -3.18 -1.82 -15.61
C LEU A 92 -2.74 -3.23 -16.07
N THR A 93 -1.49 -3.41 -16.49
CA THR A 93 -0.97 -4.74 -16.79
C THR A 93 -0.60 -5.48 -15.51
N ARG A 94 -0.73 -6.81 -15.51
CA ARG A 94 -0.24 -7.67 -14.41
C ARG A 94 1.21 -7.33 -14.04
N ARG A 95 2.08 -7.18 -15.04
CA ARG A 95 3.50 -6.86 -14.85
C ARG A 95 3.70 -5.49 -14.20
N GLY A 96 2.92 -4.49 -14.62
CA GLY A 96 2.92 -3.15 -14.04
C GLY A 96 2.53 -3.17 -12.57
N MET A 97 1.36 -3.74 -12.25
CA MET A 97 0.89 -3.82 -10.87
C MET A 97 1.84 -4.62 -9.97
N LEU A 98 2.38 -5.75 -10.44
CA LEU A 98 3.41 -6.50 -9.69
C LEU A 98 4.68 -5.69 -9.44
N SER A 99 5.07 -4.81 -10.38
CA SER A 99 6.25 -3.95 -10.20
C SER A 99 6.00 -2.88 -9.14
N VAL A 100 4.75 -2.41 -9.00
CA VAL A 100 4.35 -1.52 -7.91
C VAL A 100 4.29 -2.28 -6.59
N PHE A 101 3.67 -3.45 -6.53
CA PHE A 101 3.62 -4.28 -5.32
C PHE A 101 5.02 -4.62 -4.79
N LYS A 102 6.01 -4.83 -5.66
CA LYS A 102 7.41 -5.03 -5.24
C LYS A 102 8.01 -3.88 -4.44
N GLN A 103 7.44 -2.68 -4.47
CA GLN A 103 7.84 -1.56 -3.61
C GLN A 103 7.15 -1.55 -2.25
N MET A 104 6.18 -2.45 -2.08
CA MET A 104 5.35 -2.62 -0.92
C MET A 104 5.55 -3.99 -0.28
N VAL A 105 6.67 -4.69 -0.52
CA VAL A 105 6.87 -6.04 0.04
C VAL A 105 8.05 -6.10 0.99
N GLU A 106 7.86 -6.84 2.06
CA GLU A 106 8.95 -7.42 2.84
C GLU A 106 9.28 -8.80 2.29
N GLU A 107 10.55 -9.02 1.94
CA GLU A 107 11.01 -10.29 1.39
C GLU A 107 11.29 -11.29 2.51
N TYR A 108 10.64 -12.45 2.44
CA TYR A 108 10.94 -13.61 3.27
C TYR A 108 11.55 -14.72 2.42
N PRO A 109 12.28 -15.68 3.01
CA PRO A 109 12.89 -16.78 2.25
C PRO A 109 11.88 -17.57 1.40
N THR A 110 10.63 -17.65 1.84
CA THR A 110 9.58 -18.49 1.23
C THR A 110 8.51 -17.71 0.47
N HIS A 111 8.38 -16.39 0.70
CA HIS A 111 7.32 -15.56 0.13
C HIS A 111 7.65 -14.06 0.22
N ASP A 112 6.89 -13.22 -0.47
CA ASP A 112 6.98 -11.76 -0.41
C ASP A 112 5.72 -11.24 0.29
N TYR A 113 5.85 -10.63 1.46
CA TYR A 113 4.71 -10.17 2.27
C TYR A 113 4.34 -8.73 1.93
N LEU A 114 3.11 -8.51 1.47
CA LEU A 114 2.59 -7.20 1.08
C LEU A 114 2.30 -6.32 2.31
N VAL A 115 3.03 -5.22 2.40
CA VAL A 115 3.00 -4.18 3.42
C VAL A 115 2.77 -2.80 2.77
N PRO A 116 1.51 -2.43 2.47
CA PRO A 116 1.18 -1.26 1.64
C PRO A 116 1.82 0.04 2.13
N TRP A 117 1.99 0.19 3.44
CA TRP A 117 2.60 1.36 4.06
C TRP A 117 4.03 1.63 3.59
N GLN A 118 4.78 0.66 3.07
CA GLN A 118 6.12 0.94 2.52
C GLN A 118 6.09 1.91 1.33
N LEU A 119 5.02 1.92 0.52
CA LEU A 119 4.87 2.90 -0.55
C LEU A 119 4.22 4.20 -0.05
N PHE A 120 3.23 4.10 0.85
CA PHE A 120 2.41 5.23 1.29
C PHE A 120 2.96 5.99 2.51
N SER A 121 3.98 5.49 3.19
CA SER A 121 4.58 6.21 4.33
C SER A 121 5.39 7.41 3.83
N PHE A 122 4.97 8.58 4.27
CA PHE A 122 5.81 9.77 4.23
C PHE A 122 6.84 9.65 5.35
N ARG A 123 8.12 9.76 5.01
CA ARG A 123 9.11 10.14 6.02
C ARG A 123 8.77 11.58 6.39
N VAL A 124 8.02 11.77 7.48
CA VAL A 124 8.07 13.02 8.22
C VAL A 124 9.51 13.11 8.70
N SER A 125 10.33 13.82 7.93
CA SER A 125 11.67 14.22 8.36
C SER A 125 11.43 15.46 9.21
N GLY A 126 10.91 15.23 10.41
CA GLY A 126 10.69 16.25 11.41
C GLY A 126 11.34 15.69 12.65
N ASP A 127 12.57 16.13 12.89
CA ASP A 127 13.25 16.00 14.16
C ASP A 127 12.24 16.43 15.24
N MET A 128 11.78 15.46 16.04
CA MET A 128 11.15 15.80 17.31
C MET A 128 12.29 16.16 18.23
N ASP A 129 12.77 17.40 18.10
CA ASP A 129 13.53 18.04 19.16
C ASP A 129 12.57 18.19 20.35
N GLU A 130 12.83 17.41 21.41
CA GLU A 130 12.21 17.58 22.71
C GLU A 130 12.74 18.89 23.33
N ASP A 131 12.17 20.03 22.92
CA ASP A 131 12.44 21.30 23.59
C ASP A 131 11.36 21.58 24.65
N GLU A 132 11.67 21.22 25.89
CA GLU A 132 11.23 21.98 27.06
C GLU A 132 11.96 23.33 27.03
N ASP A 133 11.28 24.46 26.77
CA ASP A 133 11.50 25.67 27.59
C ASP A 133 10.49 26.81 27.37
N GLU A 134 10.33 27.57 28.44
CA GLU A 134 9.42 28.69 28.62
C GLU A 134 9.82 29.94 27.81
N GLY A 135 8.81 30.64 27.29
CA GLY A 135 8.75 32.11 27.13
C GLY A 135 9.84 32.84 26.33
N THR A 136 9.45 33.48 25.23
CA THR A 136 9.25 34.95 25.14
C THR A 136 8.81 35.33 23.74
N MET A 137 7.99 36.37 23.68
CA MET A 137 7.38 36.91 22.47
C MET A 137 8.27 38.05 21.97
N ASP A 138 9.00 37.83 20.88
CA ASP A 138 9.67 38.91 20.14
C ASP A 138 9.10 38.97 18.73
N ILE A 139 8.65 40.17 18.37
CA ILE A 139 8.15 40.54 17.04
C ILE A 139 9.29 41.29 16.37
N ASP A 140 9.77 40.78 15.24
CA ASP A 140 10.59 41.56 14.33
C ASP A 140 10.04 41.56 12.89
N GLU A 141 10.06 42.78 12.36
CA GLU A 141 9.62 43.19 11.05
C GLU A 141 10.70 42.89 10.01
N THR A 142 10.25 42.67 8.76
CA THR A 142 11.02 42.47 7.51
C THR A 142 11.39 41.03 7.18
N GLY A 143 10.92 40.55 6.03
CA GLY A 143 11.41 39.30 5.47
C GLY A 143 10.42 38.74 4.46
N SER A 144 10.76 38.86 3.18
CA SER A 144 10.03 38.32 2.04
C SER A 144 9.43 36.94 2.30
N VAL A 145 8.13 36.79 2.00
CA VAL A 145 7.49 35.48 1.91
C VAL A 145 8.08 34.76 0.70
N GLU A 146 9.13 33.97 0.91
CA GLU A 146 9.42 32.88 -0.01
C GLU A 146 8.25 31.89 0.11
N VAL A 147 7.38 31.91 -0.88
CA VAL A 147 6.42 30.82 -1.08
C VAL A 147 7.28 29.60 -1.38
N GLN A 148 7.64 28.85 -0.34
CA GLN A 148 8.08 27.49 -0.51
C GLN A 148 6.91 26.80 -1.22
N GLU A 149 7.14 26.49 -2.50
CA GLU A 149 6.25 25.66 -3.31
C GLU A 149 6.06 24.38 -2.50
N GLU A 150 4.95 24.33 -1.76
CA GLU A 150 4.58 23.27 -0.85
C GLU A 150 4.57 22.01 -1.70
N ARG A 151 5.66 21.23 -1.63
CA ARG A 151 5.79 20.00 -2.40
C ARG A 151 4.69 19.10 -1.89
N ASP A 152 3.60 19.02 -2.65
CA ASP A 152 2.50 18.11 -2.38
C ASP A 152 3.13 16.75 -2.08
N PRO A 153 3.06 16.27 -0.83
CA PRO A 153 3.72 15.04 -0.42
C PRO A 153 3.28 13.90 -1.36
N GLY A 154 2.05 13.96 -1.87
CA GLY A 154 1.54 13.00 -2.82
C GLY A 154 2.27 12.92 -4.17
N MET A 155 2.87 14.02 -4.62
CA MET A 155 3.63 14.03 -5.87
C MET A 155 4.85 13.08 -5.81
N GLY A 156 5.41 12.83 -4.62
CA GLY A 156 6.51 11.88 -4.44
C GLY A 156 6.13 10.42 -4.74
N ILE A 157 4.92 9.99 -4.38
CA ILE A 157 4.43 8.63 -4.63
C ILE A 157 4.18 8.41 -6.13
N VAL A 158 3.54 9.39 -6.78
CA VAL A 158 3.30 9.34 -8.23
C VAL A 158 4.60 9.24 -9.01
N GLN A 159 5.60 10.06 -8.65
CA GLN A 159 6.91 10.03 -9.29
C GLN A 159 7.60 8.66 -9.14
N LYS A 160 7.50 8.03 -7.96
CA LYS A 160 8.00 6.66 -7.76
C LYS A 160 7.31 5.66 -8.68
N ILE A 161 5.97 5.64 -8.70
CA ILE A 161 5.18 4.73 -9.55
C ILE A 161 5.53 4.94 -11.04
N VAL A 162 5.58 6.20 -11.49
CA VAL A 162 5.93 6.55 -12.87
C VAL A 162 7.35 6.09 -13.20
N ALA A 163 8.32 6.30 -12.29
CA ALA A 163 9.70 5.87 -12.50
C ALA A 163 9.80 4.34 -12.68
N ILE A 164 9.08 3.57 -11.86
CA ILE A 164 9.05 2.10 -11.95
C ILE A 164 8.45 1.66 -13.29
N LEU A 165 7.32 2.25 -13.69
CA LEU A 165 6.62 1.88 -14.92
C LEU A 165 7.38 2.31 -16.18
N ARG A 166 8.31 3.26 -16.10
CA ARG A 166 9.22 3.60 -17.21
C ARG A 166 10.21 2.48 -17.54
N LEU A 167 10.52 1.60 -16.58
CA LEU A 167 11.46 0.48 -16.76
C LEU A 167 10.84 -0.75 -17.44
N LEU A 168 9.52 -0.74 -17.71
CA LEU A 168 8.74 -1.83 -18.30
C LEU A 168 8.47 -1.64 -19.80
#